data_AF-A0A246U947-F1
#
_entry.id   AF-A0A246U947-F1
#
_cell.length_a   1.000
_cell.length_b   1.000
_cell.length_c   1.000
_cell.angle_alpha   90.00
_cell.angle_beta   90.00
_cell.angle_gamma   90.00
#
_symmetry.space_group_name_H-M   'P 1'
#
loop_
_entity.id
_entity.type
_entity.pdbx_description
1 polymer ?
#
loop_
_entity_poly.entity_id
_entity_poly.type
_entity_poly.pdbx_seq_one_letter_code
_entity_poly.pdbx_strand_id
1 'polypeptide(L)' 'MSKTRQDLTIAEALRDPLIAMVLRADGVKLDDFRRLLETAAKKREQRVSPVGKFMNAISNPAAMCSYC' A
#
# COMPACT_ATOMS: atom_id res chain seq x y z
N MET A 1 -2.73 25.94 5.61
CA MET A 1 -1.67 25.04 5.08
C MET A 1 -1.94 23.62 5.58
N SER A 2 -2.91 22.91 5.00
CA SER A 2 -3.14 21.50 5.34
C SER A 2 -2.14 20.65 4.56
N LYS A 3 -1.00 20.38 5.20
CA LYS A 3 -0.09 19.32 4.76
C LYS A 3 -0.88 18.03 4.92
N THR A 4 -1.32 17.42 3.82
CA THR A 4 -1.81 16.04 3.81
C THR A 4 -0.73 15.24 4.56
N ARG A 5 -1.07 14.73 5.75
CA ARG A 5 -0.12 14.01 6.59
C ARG A 5 0.50 12.92 5.72
N GLN A 6 1.83 12.87 5.69
CA GLN A 6 2.54 11.81 4.98
C GLN A 6 1.98 10.47 5.50
N ASP A 7 1.55 9.61 4.58
CA ASP A 7 1.06 8.29 4.94
C ASP A 7 2.15 7.58 5.75
N LEU A 8 1.77 7.01 6.90
CA LEU A 8 2.69 6.25 7.72
C LEU A 8 3.12 4.98 6.98
N THR A 9 4.41 4.68 7.05
CA THR A 9 4.89 3.35 6.69
C THR A 9 4.34 2.32 7.68
N ILE A 10 4.28 1.05 7.26
CA ILE A 10 3.82 -0.04 8.14
C ILE A 10 4.62 -0.05 9.46
N ALA A 11 5.94 0.14 9.39
CA ALA A 11 6.82 0.14 10.56
C ALA A 11 6.58 1.34 11.50
N GLU A 12 6.11 2.47 10.98
CA GLU A 12 5.74 3.63 11.80
C GLU A 12 4.37 3.42 12.45
N ALA A 13 3.39 2.90 11.69
CA ALA A 13 2.07 2.57 12.22
C ALA A 13 2.14 1.54 13.37
N LEU A 14 3.07 0.58 13.29
CA LEU A 14 3.29 -0.41 14.36
C LEU A 14 3.95 0.16 15.62
N ARG A 15 4.64 1.30 15.51
CA ARG A 15 5.30 1.97 16.63
C ARG A 15 4.50 3.14 17.19
N ASP A 16 3.38 3.48 16.57
CA ASP A 16 2.55 4.58 16.99
C ASP A 16 1.84 4.27 18.33
N PRO A 17 2.00 5.12 19.35
CA PRO A 17 1.45 4.87 20.69
C PRO A 17 -0.08 4.92 20.74
N LEU A 18 -0.72 5.72 19.88
CA LEU A 18 -2.17 5.81 19.81
C LEU A 18 -2.75 4.57 19.13
N ILE A 19 -2.16 4.14 18.02
CA ILE A 19 -2.55 2.88 17.36
C ILE A 19 -2.40 1.72 18.35
N ALA A 20 -1.28 1.62 19.06
CA ALA A 20 -1.06 0.57 20.05
C ALA A 20 -2.10 0.62 21.20
N MET A 21 -2.54 1.81 21.61
CA MET A 21 -3.58 1.96 22.64
C MET A 21 -4.93 1.41 22.16
N VAL A 22 -5.32 1.73 20.92
CA VAL A 22 -6.57 1.24 20.32
C VAL A 22 -6.53 -0.27 20.12
N LEU A 23 -5.44 -0.81 19.57
CA LEU A 23 -5.32 -2.27 19.38
C LEU A 23 -5.46 -3.04 20.69
N ARG A 24 -4.87 -2.53 21.78
CA ARG A 24 -5.02 -3.13 23.12
C ARG A 24 -6.44 -3.04 23.64
N ALA A 25 -7.12 -1.90 23.44
CA ALA A 25 -8.52 -1.73 23.85
C ALA A 25 -9.45 -2.72 23.14
N ASP A 26 -9.15 -3.02 21.87
CA ASP A 26 -9.93 -3.93 21.03
C ASP A 26 -9.47 -5.40 21.13
N GLY A 27 -8.45 -5.70 21.94
CA GLY A 27 -7.90 -7.06 22.08
C GLY A 27 -7.19 -7.60 20.84
N VAL A 28 -6.75 -6.72 19.93
CA VAL A 28 -6.08 -7.08 18.68
C VAL A 28 -4.58 -7.25 18.91
N LYS A 29 -4.03 -8.38 18.45
CA LYS A 29 -2.58 -8.64 18.52
C LYS A 29 -1.85 -7.81 17.47
N LEU A 30 -0.67 -7.33 17.85
CA LEU A 30 0.18 -6.51 16.98
C LEU A 30 0.61 -7.28 15.71
N ASP A 31 0.84 -8.59 15.80
CA ASP A 31 1.17 -9.44 14.64
C ASP A 31 0.00 -9.57 13.65
N ASP A 32 -1.23 -9.68 14.14
CA ASP A 32 -2.42 -9.74 13.28
C ASP A 32 -2.61 -8.43 12.53
N PHE A 33 -2.44 -7.30 13.23
CA PHE A 33 -2.48 -5.97 12.63
C PHE A 33 -1.36 -5.78 11.58
N ARG A 34 -0.13 -6.21 11.86
CA ARG A 34 0.98 -6.21 10.90
C ARG A 34 0.63 -6.99 9.64
N ARG A 35 0.14 -8.22 9.79
CA ARG A 35 -0.21 -9.10 8.67
C ARG A 35 -1.34 -8.52 7.82
N LEU A 36 -2.30 -7.84 8.44
CA LEU A 36 -3.37 -7.12 7.75
C LEU A 36 -2.81 -5.99 6.89
N LEU A 37 -1.93 -5.15 7.44
CA LEU A 37 -1.29 -4.05 6.70
C LEU A 37 -0.43 -4.57 5.54
N GLU A 38 0.39 -5.59 5.77
CA GLU A 38 1.22 -6.22 4.72
C GLU A 38 0.34 -6.80 3.59
N THR A 39 -0.75 -7.47 3.95
CA THR A 39 -1.69 -8.03 2.96
C THR A 39 -2.37 -6.92 2.16
N ALA A 40 -2.77 -5.83 2.82
CA ALA A 40 -3.38 -4.68 2.17
C ALA A 40 -2.40 -3.98 1.21
N ALA A 41 -1.14 -3.79 1.64
CA ALA A 41 -0.08 -3.24 0.81
C ALA A 41 0.17 -4.11 -0.42
N LYS A 42 0.31 -5.42 -0.25
CA LYS A 42 0.47 -6.37 -1.36
C LYS A 42 -0.71 -6.34 -2.34
N LYS A 43 -1.94 -6.24 -1.84
CA LYS A 43 -3.13 -6.09 -2.69
C LYS A 43 -3.15 -4.76 -3.45
N ARG A 44 -2.66 -3.68 -2.83
CA ARG A 44 -2.54 -2.36 -3.48
C ARG A 44 -1.54 -2.40 -4.64
N GLU A 45 -0.39 -3.04 -4.45
CA GLU A 45 0.61 -3.23 -5.51
C GLU A 45 0.05 -4.05 -6.68
N GLN A 46 -0.70 -5.12 -6.39
CA GLN A 46 -1.35 -5.93 -7.43
C GLN A 46 -2.43 -5.16 -8.20
N ARG A 47 -3.00 -4.12 -7.58
CA ARG A 47 -3.96 -3.20 -8.20
C ARG A 47 -3.31 -2.00 -8.89
N VAL A 48 -2.04 -2.07 -9.32
CA VAL A 48 -1.60 -1.21 -10.44
C VAL A 48 -2.57 -1.45 -11.57
N SER A 49 -3.48 -0.49 -11.75
CA SER A 49 -4.77 -0.72 -12.38
C SER A 49 -4.56 -1.14 -13.84
N PRO A 50 -5.52 -1.87 -14.45
CA PRO A 50 -5.49 -2.08 -15.90
C PRO A 50 -5.27 -0.79 -16.66
N VAL A 51 -5.79 0.34 -16.15
CA VAL A 51 -5.54 1.69 -16.65
C VAL A 51 -4.09 2.13 -16.46
N GLY A 52 -3.46 1.87 -15.31
CA GLY A 52 -2.03 2.13 -15.07
C GLY A 52 -1.12 1.30 -15.98
N LYS A 53 -1.45 0.02 -16.22
CA LYS A 53 -0.76 -0.82 -17.20
C LYS A 53 -0.96 -0.31 -18.64
N PHE A 54 -2.17 0.11 -18.98
CA PHE A 54 -2.52 0.66 -20.28
C PHE A 54 -1.82 2.01 -20.55
N MET A 55 -1.82 2.92 -19.58
CA MET A 55 -1.11 4.19 -19.65
C MET A 55 0.41 3.97 -19.79
N ASN A 56 0.96 2.98 -19.07
CA ASN A 56 2.38 2.64 -19.18
C ASN A 56 2.71 2.07 -20.58
N ALA A 57 1.83 1.23 -21.15
CA ALA A 57 1.95 0.72 -22.51
C ALA A 57 1.83 1.82 -23.58
N ILE A 58 1.00 2.84 -23.37
CA ILE A 58 0.90 4.01 -24.26
C ILE A 58 2.16 4.87 -24.16
N SER A 59 2.67 5.09 -22.95
CA SER A 59 3.87 5.92 -22.73
C SER A 59 5.16 5.26 -23.19
N ASN A 60 5.19 3.93 -23.37
CA ASN A 60 6.37 3.19 -23.81
C ASN A 60 6.07 2.28 -25.01
N PRO A 61 5.98 2.83 -26.23
CA PRO A 61 5.62 2.08 -27.46
C PRO A 61 6.64 1.00 -27.85
N ALA A 62 7.85 1.01 -27.29
CA ALA A 62 8.87 -0.03 -27.54
C ALA A 62 8.49 -1.41 -26.97
N ALA A 63 7.53 -1.48 -26.03
CA ALA A 63 7.05 -2.75 -25.48
C ALA A 63 6.03 -3.48 -26.39
N MET A 64 5.59 -2.84 -27.48
CA MET A 64 4.51 -3.36 -28.33
C MET A 64 5.00 -4.07 -29.61
N CYS A 65 6.29 -3.95 -29.96
CA CYS A 65 6.86 -4.61 -31.14
C CYS A 65 7.75 -5.80 -30.76
N SER A 66 7.16 -6.99 -30.64
CA SER A 66 7.90 -8.27 -30.69
C SER A 66 7.38 -9.20 -31.79
N TYR A 67 6.71 -8.65 -32.80
CA TYR A 67 6.35 -9.36 -34.03
C TYR A 67 6.64 -8.46 -35.23
N CYS A 68 7.91 -8.41 -35.64
CA CYS A 68 8.36 -8.04 -36.98
C CYS A 68 9.52 -8.99 -37.31
#